data_AF-A0A3R9UXA7-F1
#
_entry.id   AF-A0A3R9UXA7-F1
#
_cell.length_a   1.000
_cell.length_b   1.000
_cell.length_c   1.000
_cell.angle_alpha   90.00
_cell.angle_beta   90.00
_cell.angle_gamma   90.00
#
_symmetry.space_group_name_H-M   'P 1'
#
loop_
_entity.id
_entity.type
_entity.pdbx_description
1 polymer ?
#
loop_
_entity_poly.entity_id
_entity_poly.type
_entity_poly.pdbx_seq_one_letter_code
_entity_poly.pdbx_strand_id
1 'polypeptide(L)'
;SSRTPSAGPCWRAAGAWPRPSYRRRRSAANCPPVWTRQPPWTGSLHGDVRALLEVFSHLLRHPVASAVIPDLLVEAARHPELADAVRGALLEGRRRMAEAVVSAAQERGELPAGVDPAAALDLVAGPLYWRQTVIGQPVAGPELDVLARQVVAGLKAAPAAG
;
A
#
# COMPACT_ATOMS: atom_id res chain seq x y z
N SER A 1 33.85 -26.10 3.26
CA SER A 1 33.68 -24.66 3.00
C SER A 1 32.65 -24.47 1.90
N SER A 2 31.36 -24.45 2.25
CA SER A 2 30.26 -24.19 1.31
C SER A 2 29.44 -23.03 1.85
N ARG A 3 29.55 -21.86 1.18
CA ARG A 3 28.73 -20.68 1.46
C ARG A 3 27.29 -20.97 1.08
N THR A 4 26.38 -20.89 2.04
CA THR A 4 24.94 -20.83 1.79
C THR A 4 24.62 -19.50 1.10
N PRO A 5 23.85 -19.47 -0.01
CA PRO A 5 23.42 -18.22 -0.59
C PRO A 5 22.40 -17.57 0.34
N SER A 6 22.63 -16.30 0.70
CA SER A 6 21.65 -15.53 1.47
C SER A 6 20.34 -15.43 0.67
N ALA A 7 19.25 -15.90 1.27
CA ALA A 7 17.92 -15.75 0.70
C ALA A 7 17.60 -14.25 0.64
N GLY A 8 17.38 -13.74 -0.57
CA GLY A 8 16.91 -12.37 -0.76
C GLY A 8 15.57 -12.13 -0.04
N PRO A 9 15.21 -10.87 0.23
CA PRO A 9 13.99 -10.54 0.97
C PRO A 9 12.73 -11.14 0.31
N CYS A 10 11.91 -11.82 1.10
CA CYS A 10 10.71 -12.56 0.64
C CYS A 10 9.67 -11.70 -0.10
N TRP A 11 9.71 -10.37 0.00
CA TRP A 11 8.73 -9.47 -0.63
C TRP A 11 8.80 -9.46 -2.17
N ARG A 12 9.92 -9.88 -2.77
CA ARG A 12 10.05 -10.01 -4.24
C ARG A 12 9.13 -11.08 -4.86
N ALA A 13 8.53 -11.96 -4.05
CA ALA A 13 7.60 -12.99 -4.51
C ALA A 13 6.12 -12.52 -4.61
N ALA A 14 5.80 -11.29 -4.17
CA ALA A 14 4.43 -10.79 -4.10
C ALA A 14 3.84 -10.30 -5.45
N GLY A 15 4.56 -10.44 -6.57
CA GLY A 15 4.09 -10.03 -7.89
C GLY A 15 3.26 -11.07 -8.66
N ALA A 16 3.02 -12.26 -8.09
CA ALA A 16 2.24 -13.30 -8.75
C ALA A 16 0.92 -13.52 -8.01
N TRP A 17 -0.19 -13.03 -8.60
CA TRP A 17 -1.52 -13.47 -8.24
C TRP A 17 -1.61 -15.00 -8.34
N PRO A 18 -2.10 -15.72 -7.32
CA PRO A 18 -2.17 -17.17 -7.40
C PRO A 18 -3.22 -17.60 -8.43
N ARG A 19 -2.79 -18.33 -9.46
CA ARG A 19 -3.70 -19.21 -10.22
C ARG A 19 -4.05 -20.42 -9.34
N PRO A 20 -5.32 -20.87 -9.33
CA PRO A 20 -5.73 -21.99 -8.50
C PRO A 20 -5.25 -23.30 -9.14
N SER A 21 -4.04 -23.76 -8.77
CA SER A 21 -3.72 -25.18 -8.86
C SER A 21 -2.95 -25.63 -7.63
N TYR A 22 -3.64 -26.44 -6.83
CA TYR A 22 -3.19 -26.98 -5.57
C TYR A 22 -2.13 -28.06 -5.85
N ARG A 23 -0.83 -27.73 -5.75
CA ARG A 23 0.24 -28.73 -5.62
C ARG A 23 1.08 -28.41 -4.40
N ARG A 24 0.86 -29.20 -3.33
CA ARG A 24 1.65 -29.17 -2.09
C ARG A 24 3.14 -29.39 -2.42
N ARG A 25 3.99 -28.39 -2.13
CA ARG A 25 5.41 -28.64 -1.86
C ARG A 25 5.63 -28.66 -0.35
N ARG A 26 6.13 -29.80 0.16
CA ARG A 26 6.60 -29.97 1.54
C ARG A 26 7.98 -29.31 1.66
N SER A 27 8.04 -28.22 2.42
CA SER A 27 9.13 -27.79 3.34
C SER A 27 8.90 -26.32 3.68
N ALA A 28 7.85 -26.07 4.47
CA ALA A 28 7.50 -24.76 5.01
C ALA A 28 7.39 -24.82 6.54
N ALA A 29 8.15 -25.70 7.19
CA ALA A 29 7.99 -25.99 8.62
C ALA A 29 8.59 -24.91 9.55
N ASN A 30 9.17 -23.83 9.02
CA ASN A 30 9.64 -22.71 9.83
C ASN A 30 9.28 -21.34 9.23
N CYS A 31 8.24 -21.30 8.39
CA CYS A 31 7.69 -20.05 7.88
C CYS A 31 6.35 -19.84 8.58
N PRO A 32 6.17 -18.78 9.39
CA PRO A 32 4.86 -18.49 9.94
C PRO A 32 3.85 -18.28 8.80
N PRO A 33 2.57 -18.61 9.00
CA PRO A 33 1.56 -18.54 7.94
C PRO A 33 1.46 -17.11 7.41
N VAL A 34 1.29 -16.98 6.08
CA VAL A 34 1.31 -15.74 5.28
C VAL A 34 0.41 -14.60 5.80
N TRP A 35 -0.55 -14.90 6.69
CA TRP A 35 -1.46 -13.92 7.30
C TRP A 35 -0.85 -13.09 8.44
N THR A 36 0.34 -13.43 8.94
CA THR A 36 0.96 -12.70 10.08
C THR A 36 1.82 -11.50 9.69
N ARG A 37 1.91 -11.11 8.41
CA ARG A 37 2.85 -10.05 8.01
C ARG A 37 2.45 -9.32 6.73
N GLN A 38 1.77 -8.17 6.81
CA GLN A 38 1.59 -7.24 5.68
C GLN A 38 1.20 -5.84 6.21
N PRO A 39 1.58 -4.70 5.59
CA PRO A 39 2.71 -4.34 4.72
C PRO A 39 3.52 -3.16 5.32
N PRO A 40 4.52 -2.65 4.56
CA PRO A 40 5.91 -3.09 4.62
C PRO A 40 6.50 -2.83 6.02
N TRP A 41 7.46 -3.66 6.40
CA TRP A 41 8.26 -3.44 7.61
C TRP A 41 9.71 -3.38 7.16
N THR A 42 10.05 -2.29 6.47
CA THR A 42 11.45 -2.00 6.11
C THR A 42 12.25 -1.58 7.34
N GLY A 43 11.57 -1.34 8.47
CA GLY A 43 12.14 -0.87 9.72
C GLY A 43 12.23 0.65 9.79
N SER A 44 11.58 1.37 8.87
CA SER A 44 11.52 2.83 8.87
C SER A 44 10.24 3.31 8.20
N LEU A 45 9.63 4.36 8.73
CA LEU A 45 8.42 4.96 8.17
C LEU A 45 8.62 5.34 6.69
N HIS A 46 9.78 5.89 6.35
CA HIS A 46 10.08 6.26 4.97
C HIS A 46 10.05 5.04 4.03
N GLY A 47 10.68 3.93 4.42
CA GLY A 47 10.69 2.74 3.56
C GLY A 47 9.31 2.08 3.50
N ASP A 48 8.54 2.12 4.59
CA ASP A 48 7.16 1.62 4.62
C ASP A 48 6.26 2.46 3.70
N VAL A 49 6.32 3.79 3.77
CA VAL A 49 5.59 4.70 2.85
C VAL A 49 6.04 4.52 1.41
N ARG A 50 7.35 4.39 1.16
CA ARG A 50 7.89 4.22 -0.20
C ARG A 50 7.44 2.92 -0.85
N ALA A 51 7.39 1.83 -0.09
CA ALA A 51 6.90 0.56 -0.61
C ALA A 51 5.37 0.56 -0.79
N LEU A 52 4.62 1.24 0.08
CA LEU A 52 3.18 1.49 -0.17
C LEU A 52 2.97 2.27 -1.47
N LEU A 53 3.66 3.39 -1.67
CA LEU A 53 3.58 4.17 -2.91
C LEU A 53 3.86 3.33 -4.17
N GLU A 54 4.80 2.38 -4.08
CA GLU A 54 5.09 1.46 -5.19
C GLU A 54 3.92 0.52 -5.48
N VAL A 55 3.36 -0.11 -4.44
CA VAL A 55 2.22 -1.01 -4.57
C VAL A 55 1.02 -0.28 -5.19
N PHE A 56 0.71 0.92 -4.69
CA PHE A 56 -0.39 1.73 -5.20
C PHE A 56 -0.15 2.20 -6.64
N SER A 57 1.07 2.60 -6.98
CA SER A 57 1.43 2.99 -8.35
C SER A 57 1.29 1.85 -9.36
N HIS A 58 1.57 0.61 -8.95
CA HIS A 58 1.31 -0.57 -9.80
C HIS A 58 -0.17 -0.88 -9.90
N LEU A 59 -0.90 -0.78 -8.79
CA LEU A 59 -2.34 -1.06 -8.76
C LEU A 59 -3.12 -0.11 -9.68
N LEU A 60 -2.78 1.18 -9.68
CA LEU A 60 -3.42 2.19 -10.54
C LEU A 60 -3.09 2.01 -12.04
N ARG A 61 -1.97 1.37 -12.36
CA ARG A 61 -1.58 1.04 -13.75
C ARG A 61 -2.07 -0.34 -14.20
N HIS A 62 -2.71 -1.10 -13.33
CA HIS A 62 -3.21 -2.42 -13.69
C HIS A 62 -4.31 -2.27 -14.76
N PRO A 63 -4.22 -2.92 -15.94
CA PRO A 63 -5.12 -2.66 -17.07
C PRO A 63 -6.61 -2.75 -16.74
N VAL A 64 -6.98 -3.71 -15.89
CA VAL A 64 -8.37 -3.86 -15.43
C VAL A 64 -8.76 -2.73 -14.48
N ALA A 65 -7.87 -2.32 -13.59
CA ALA A 65 -8.16 -1.27 -12.62
C ALA A 65 -8.27 0.10 -13.31
N SER A 66 -7.35 0.41 -14.22
CA SER A 66 -7.34 1.67 -14.97
C SER A 66 -8.54 1.81 -15.91
N ALA A 67 -9.08 0.70 -16.43
CA ALA A 67 -10.27 0.73 -17.28
C ALA A 67 -11.57 0.80 -16.48
N VAL A 68 -11.69 0.04 -15.39
CA VAL A 68 -12.99 -0.17 -14.71
C VAL A 68 -13.24 0.83 -13.58
N ILE A 69 -12.20 1.22 -12.83
CA ILE A 69 -12.39 2.09 -11.65
C ILE A 69 -12.97 3.47 -12.02
N PRO A 70 -12.53 4.17 -13.10
CA PRO A 70 -13.12 5.45 -13.46
C PRO A 70 -14.62 5.36 -13.74
N ASP A 71 -15.06 4.37 -14.51
CA ASP A 71 -16.47 4.15 -14.84
C ASP A 71 -17.29 3.83 -13.58
N LEU A 72 -16.76 2.98 -12.70
CA LEU A 72 -17.41 2.68 -11.42
C LEU A 72 -17.52 3.91 -10.52
N LEU A 73 -16.53 4.81 -10.51
CA LEU A 73 -16.58 6.04 -9.73
C LEU A 73 -17.63 7.02 -10.29
N VAL A 74 -17.77 7.10 -11.63
CA VAL A 74 -18.82 7.90 -12.28
C VAL A 74 -20.20 7.35 -11.93
N GLU A 75 -20.37 6.04 -11.97
CA GLU A 75 -21.66 5.40 -11.66
C GLU A 75 -22.00 5.53 -10.17
N ALA A 76 -21.02 5.33 -9.30
CA ALA A 76 -21.16 5.55 -7.85
C ALA A 76 -21.57 6.98 -7.50
N ALA A 77 -21.15 7.99 -8.28
CA ALA A 77 -21.57 9.37 -8.06
C ALA A 77 -23.06 9.61 -8.31
N ARG A 78 -23.72 8.73 -9.07
CA ARG A 78 -25.15 8.80 -9.40
C ARG A 78 -26.00 7.87 -8.52
N HIS A 79 -25.39 6.82 -7.97
CA HIS A 79 -26.04 5.74 -7.23
C HIS A 79 -25.42 5.59 -5.82
N PRO A 80 -26.01 6.19 -4.77
CA PRO A 80 -25.46 6.17 -3.41
C PRO A 80 -25.20 4.76 -2.86
N GLU A 81 -26.10 3.81 -3.16
CA GLU A 81 -25.97 2.40 -2.77
C GLU A 81 -24.74 1.72 -3.40
N LEU A 82 -24.39 2.12 -4.63
CA LEU A 82 -23.18 1.65 -5.31
C LEU A 82 -21.94 2.33 -4.72
N ALA A 83 -22.04 3.60 -4.31
CA ALA A 83 -20.94 4.34 -3.71
C ALA A 83 -20.44 3.66 -2.43
N ASP A 84 -21.33 3.17 -1.58
CA ASP A 84 -20.94 2.48 -0.34
C ASP A 84 -20.27 1.14 -0.62
N ALA A 85 -20.80 0.36 -1.57
CA ALA A 85 -20.19 -0.90 -1.99
C ALA A 85 -18.79 -0.70 -2.60
N VAL A 86 -18.64 0.28 -3.49
CA VAL A 86 -17.36 0.64 -4.13
C VAL A 86 -16.37 1.15 -3.08
N ARG A 87 -16.82 2.02 -2.17
CA ARG A 87 -16.00 2.55 -1.08
C ARG A 87 -15.53 1.44 -0.14
N GLY A 88 -16.40 0.52 0.25
CA GLY A 88 -16.04 -0.63 1.07
C GLY A 88 -15.02 -1.54 0.39
N ALA A 89 -15.28 -1.92 -0.87
CA ALA A 89 -14.38 -2.79 -1.63
C ALA A 89 -13.01 -2.16 -1.88
N LEU A 90 -12.95 -0.85 -2.12
CA LEU A 90 -11.69 -0.14 -2.35
C LEU A 90 -10.97 0.20 -1.03
N LEU A 91 -11.65 0.75 -0.03
CA LEU A 91 -10.96 1.33 1.12
C LEU A 91 -10.60 0.31 2.20
N GLU A 92 -11.39 -0.75 2.39
CA GLU A 92 -11.27 -1.60 3.58
C GLU A 92 -9.88 -2.27 3.72
N GLY A 93 -9.39 -2.88 2.65
CA GLY A 93 -8.05 -3.47 2.65
C GLY A 93 -6.93 -2.42 2.80
N ARG A 94 -7.13 -1.24 2.21
CA ARG A 94 -6.14 -0.15 2.21
C ARG A 94 -6.05 0.56 3.56
N ARG A 95 -7.17 0.70 4.27
CA ARG A 95 -7.25 1.22 5.63
C ARG A 95 -6.47 0.36 6.59
N ARG A 96 -6.71 -0.95 6.60
CA ARG A 96 -5.94 -1.90 7.44
C ARG A 96 -4.43 -1.83 7.19
N MET A 97 -4.02 -1.64 5.94
CA MET A 97 -2.59 -1.45 5.61
C MET A 97 -2.03 -0.13 6.16
N ALA A 98 -2.78 0.97 6.03
CA ALA A 98 -2.38 2.27 6.56
C ALA A 98 -2.33 2.27 8.10
N GLU A 99 -3.33 1.65 8.75
CA GLU A 99 -3.39 1.45 10.20
C GLU A 99 -2.14 0.72 10.71
N ALA A 100 -1.76 -0.37 10.04
CA ALA A 100 -0.56 -1.13 10.39
C ALA A 100 0.71 -0.27 10.31
N VAL A 101 0.91 0.48 9.21
CA VAL A 101 2.10 1.34 9.03
C VAL A 101 2.14 2.52 10.00
N VAL A 102 0.99 3.13 10.31
CA VAL A 102 0.92 4.23 11.27
C VAL A 102 1.20 3.72 12.69
N SER A 103 0.56 2.64 13.12
CA SER A 103 0.81 2.02 14.44
C SER A 103 2.29 1.65 14.60
N ALA A 104 2.85 1.00 13.57
CA ALA A 104 4.26 0.63 13.52
C ALA A 104 5.21 1.81 13.74
N ALA A 105 4.95 2.93 13.06
CA ALA A 105 5.78 4.11 13.12
C ALA A 105 5.61 4.86 14.44
N GLN A 106 4.41 4.84 15.03
CA GLN A 106 4.14 5.35 16.37
C GLN A 106 4.89 4.54 17.44
N GLU A 107 4.85 3.20 17.37
CA GLU A 107 5.60 2.31 18.27
C GLU A 107 7.12 2.56 18.22
N ARG A 108 7.64 2.95 17.05
CA ARG A 108 9.06 3.33 16.87
C ARG A 108 9.37 4.79 17.24
N GLY A 109 8.35 5.59 17.58
CA GLY A 109 8.51 7.03 17.85
C GLY A 109 8.81 7.87 16.60
N GLU A 110 8.57 7.34 15.39
CA GLU A 110 8.77 8.07 14.13
C GLU A 110 7.58 8.98 13.78
N LEU A 111 6.39 8.72 14.34
CA LEU A 111 5.19 9.54 14.19
C LEU A 111 4.64 9.99 15.55
N PRO A 112 4.01 11.18 15.63
CA PRO A 112 3.22 11.57 16.78
C PRO A 112 2.09 10.58 17.07
N ALA A 113 1.73 10.47 18.34
CA ALA A 113 0.49 9.81 18.73
C ALA A 113 -0.72 10.55 18.12
N GLY A 114 -1.72 9.81 17.66
CA GLY A 114 -2.95 10.40 17.10
C GLY A 114 -2.91 10.78 15.62
N VAL A 115 -1.84 10.42 14.88
CA VAL A 115 -1.89 10.50 13.41
C VAL A 115 -3.00 9.57 12.90
N ASP A 116 -3.92 10.12 12.10
CA ASP A 116 -5.02 9.39 11.49
C ASP A 116 -4.52 8.51 10.32
N PRO A 117 -4.72 7.17 10.38
CA PRO A 117 -4.41 6.28 9.26
C PRO A 117 -5.13 6.63 7.95
N ALA A 118 -6.33 7.22 8.01
CA ALA A 118 -7.04 7.65 6.80
C ALA A 118 -6.31 8.81 6.12
N ALA A 119 -5.82 9.79 6.89
CA ALA A 119 -5.00 10.87 6.35
C ALA A 119 -3.70 10.35 5.72
N ALA A 120 -3.07 9.33 6.31
CA ALA A 120 -1.90 8.67 5.72
C ALA A 120 -2.22 7.99 4.39
N LEU A 121 -3.37 7.32 4.31
CA LEU A 121 -3.83 6.71 3.06
C LEU A 121 -4.09 7.76 1.98
N ASP A 122 -4.71 8.88 2.32
CA ASP A 122 -5.02 9.96 1.38
C ASP A 122 -3.77 10.64 0.84
N LEU A 123 -2.78 10.90 1.70
CA LEU A 123 -1.48 11.47 1.30
C LEU A 123 -0.68 10.54 0.38
N VAL A 124 -0.85 9.22 0.51
CA VAL A 124 -0.20 8.21 -0.36
C VAL A 124 -0.96 8.04 -1.67
N ALA A 125 -2.28 7.84 -1.61
CA ALA A 125 -3.10 7.45 -2.76
C ALA A 125 -3.48 8.65 -3.63
N GLY A 126 -3.76 9.81 -3.04
CA GLY A 126 -4.25 11.00 -3.74
C GLY A 126 -3.32 11.50 -4.85
N PRO A 127 -2.03 11.79 -4.56
CA PRO A 127 -1.09 12.25 -5.59
C PRO A 127 -0.89 11.25 -6.73
N LEU A 128 -0.90 9.95 -6.43
CA LEU A 128 -0.78 8.90 -7.44
C LEU A 128 -2.04 8.83 -8.31
N TYR A 129 -3.23 8.89 -7.72
CA TYR A 129 -4.49 8.93 -8.45
C TYR A 129 -4.54 10.13 -9.39
N TRP A 130 -4.18 11.33 -8.92
CA TRP A 130 -4.13 12.53 -9.75
C TRP A 130 -3.18 12.36 -10.94
N ARG A 131 -1.95 11.92 -10.72
CA ARG A 131 -0.97 11.79 -11.81
C ARG A 131 -1.31 10.67 -12.79
N GLN A 132 -1.68 9.48 -12.29
CA GLN A 132 -1.80 8.29 -13.14
C GLN A 132 -3.20 8.12 -13.72
N THR A 133 -4.25 8.54 -13.01
CA THR A 133 -5.64 8.36 -13.44
C THR A 133 -6.20 9.62 -14.09
N VAL A 134 -5.95 10.80 -13.51
CA VAL A 134 -6.49 12.06 -14.05
C VAL A 134 -5.61 12.62 -15.17
N ILE A 135 -4.30 12.78 -14.91
CA ILE A 135 -3.36 13.32 -15.91
C ILE A 135 -2.91 12.23 -16.91
N GLY A 136 -2.89 10.96 -16.51
CA GLY A 136 -2.43 9.85 -17.36
C GLY A 136 -0.91 9.73 -17.47
N GLN A 137 -0.16 10.30 -16.53
CA GLN A 137 1.30 10.24 -16.49
C GLN A 137 1.81 9.16 -15.53
N PRO A 138 2.73 8.29 -15.97
CA PRO A 138 3.35 7.32 -15.07
C PRO A 138 4.23 8.03 -14.04
N VAL A 139 4.28 7.50 -12.82
CA VAL A 139 5.19 7.96 -11.76
C VAL A 139 6.38 7.00 -11.67
N ALA A 140 7.58 7.52 -11.91
CA ALA A 140 8.81 6.73 -11.93
C ALA A 140 9.40 6.50 -10.53
N GLY A 141 10.31 5.53 -10.41
CA GLY A 141 10.96 5.18 -9.12
C GLY A 141 11.54 6.36 -8.33
N PRO A 142 12.34 7.27 -8.95
CA PRO A 142 12.87 8.44 -8.26
C PRO A 142 11.80 9.42 -7.78
N GLU A 143 10.70 9.55 -8.52
CA GLU A 143 9.57 10.40 -8.13
C GLU A 143 8.84 9.82 -6.91
N LEU A 144 8.74 8.49 -6.81
CA LEU A 144 8.16 7.82 -5.63
C LEU A 144 9.01 8.07 -4.37
N ASP A 145 10.33 8.18 -4.48
CA ASP A 145 11.19 8.52 -3.33
C ASP A 145 10.99 9.97 -2.88
N VAL A 146 10.84 10.90 -3.83
CA VAL A 146 10.52 12.30 -3.51
C VAL A 146 9.16 12.38 -2.83
N LEU A 147 8.16 11.69 -3.38
CA LEU A 147 6.81 11.66 -2.83
C LEU A 147 6.80 11.01 -1.45
N ALA A 148 7.57 9.95 -1.22
CA ALA A 148 7.69 9.32 0.09
C ALA A 148 8.21 10.31 1.15
N ARG A 149 9.24 11.11 0.82
CA ARG A 149 9.74 12.15 1.72
C ARG A 149 8.68 13.21 2.02
N GLN A 150 7.91 13.63 1.02
CA GLN A 150 6.84 14.61 1.18
C GLN A 150 5.72 14.09 2.08
N VAL A 151 5.28 12.85 1.86
CA VAL A 151 4.26 12.19 2.70
C VAL A 151 4.75 12.06 4.14
N VAL A 152 5.99 11.60 4.35
CA VAL A 152 6.57 11.48 5.70
C VAL A 152 6.63 12.83 6.40
N ALA A 153 7.06 13.88 5.70
CA ALA A 153 7.10 15.23 6.26
C ALA A 153 5.69 15.73 6.62
N GLY A 154 4.69 15.50 5.75
CA GLY A 154 3.30 15.86 6.02
C GLY A 154 2.72 15.13 7.23
N LEU A 155 2.97 13.82 7.35
CA LEU A 155 2.51 13.03 8.49
C LEU A 155 3.14 13.45 9.81
N LYS A 156 4.41 13.85 9.80
CA LYS A 156 5.09 14.37 11.00
C LYS A 156 4.61 15.76 11.41
N ALA A 157 4.11 16.55 10.46
CA ALA A 157 3.56 17.88 10.70
C ALA A 157 2.08 17.85 11.11
N ALA A 158 1.40 16.69 10.99
CA ALA A 158 0.01 16.56 11.39
C ALA A 158 -0.13 16.84 12.90
N PRO A 159 -1.10 17.68 13.31
CA PRO A 159 -1.38 17.87 14.73
C PRO A 159 -1.77 16.52 15.33
N ALA A 160 -1.25 16.22 16.52
CA ALA A 160 -1.72 15.06 17.28
C ALA A 160 -3.24 15.20 17.45
N ALA A 161 -4.00 14.17 17.08
CA ALA A 161 -5.44 14.15 17.37
C ALA A 161 -5.61 14.32 18.88
N GLY A 162 -6.19 15.46 19.27
CA GLY A 162 -6.56 15.78 20.65
C GLY A 162 -7.81 15.05 21.09
#